data_AF-A0A6J6H5E1-F1
#
_entry.id   AF-A0A6J6H5E1-F1
#
_cell.length_a   1.000
_cell.length_b   1.000
_cell.length_c   1.000
_cell.angle_alpha   90.00
_cell.angle_beta   90.00
_cell.angle_gamma   90.00
#
_symmetry.space_group_name_H-M   'P 1'
#
loop_
_entity.id
_entity.type
_entity.pdbx_description
1 polymer ?
#
loop_
_entity_poly.entity_id
_entity_poly.type
_entity_poly.pdbx_seq_one_letter_code
_entity_poly.pdbx_strand_id
1 'polypeptide(L)'
;MIQNLITSLLPDPTQVRVLELLEQGSEESLRDAVALVPGNEDAVCSLAEFLVRTGGAEEALTLLARLPETERVRRIAAAARLSMNPVDNLDEELTALLERVKDDETARQEYLDILQTMGAEDPRTAKYRKQLTARLF
;
A
#
# COMPACT_ATOMS: atom_id res chain seq x y z
N MET A 1 -24.83 -26.38 42.29
CA MET A 1 -25.39 -25.28 41.48
C MET A 1 -24.23 -24.42 40.93
N ILE A 2 -23.33 -25.01 40.11
CA ILE A 2 -22.12 -24.32 39.61
C ILE A 2 -21.76 -24.73 38.17
N GLN A 3 -22.49 -25.66 37.53
CA GLN A 3 -22.16 -26.17 36.20
C GLN A 3 -22.70 -25.32 35.04
N ASN A 4 -23.46 -24.25 35.30
CA ASN A 4 -24.07 -23.40 34.27
C ASN A 4 -23.34 -22.06 34.02
N LEU A 5 -22.28 -21.76 34.78
CA LEU A 5 -21.52 -20.50 34.63
C LEU A 5 -20.27 -20.65 33.76
N ILE A 6 -19.81 -21.88 33.51
CA ILE A 6 -18.58 -22.14 32.74
C ILE A 6 -18.83 -22.15 31.23
N THR A 7 -20.09 -22.39 30.80
CA THR A 7 -20.45 -22.41 29.37
C THR A 7 -20.58 -21.02 28.75
N SER A 8 -20.63 -19.95 29.55
CA SER A 8 -20.86 -18.57 29.06
C SER A 8 -19.56 -17.82 28.68
N LEU A 9 -18.40 -18.47 28.82
CA LEU A 9 -17.08 -17.92 28.53
C LEU A 9 -16.35 -18.67 27.41
N LEU A 10 -17.03 -19.58 26.69
CA LEU A 10 -16.43 -20.12 25.48
C LEU A 10 -16.32 -18.97 24.46
N PRO A 11 -15.11 -18.60 24.03
CA PRO A 11 -14.97 -17.69 22.91
C PRO A 11 -15.69 -18.31 21.73
N ASP A 12 -16.44 -17.48 21.00
CA ASP A 12 -17.18 -17.94 19.83
C ASP A 12 -16.20 -18.67 18.89
N PRO A 13 -16.52 -19.89 18.42
CA PRO A 13 -15.57 -20.68 17.63
C PRO A 13 -15.14 -19.95 16.36
N THR A 14 -15.97 -19.06 15.83
CA THR A 14 -15.62 -18.18 14.71
C THR A 14 -14.62 -17.11 15.13
N GLN A 15 -14.75 -16.51 16.32
CA GLN A 15 -13.74 -15.59 16.86
C GLN A 15 -12.38 -16.26 17.09
N VAL A 16 -12.37 -17.48 17.64
CA VAL A 16 -11.12 -18.25 17.81
C VAL A 16 -10.47 -18.49 16.46
N ARG A 17 -11.26 -18.88 15.45
CA ARG A 17 -10.74 -19.11 14.11
C ARG A 17 -10.17 -17.86 13.45
N VAL A 18 -10.82 -16.71 13.61
CA VAL A 18 -10.30 -15.42 13.14
C VAL A 18 -8.98 -15.07 13.80
N LEU A 19 -8.84 -15.30 15.12
CA LEU A 19 -7.58 -15.07 15.83
C LEU A 19 -6.46 -15.96 15.30
N GLU A 20 -6.70 -17.25 15.09
CA GLU A 20 -5.69 -18.15 14.50
C GLU A 20 -5.25 -17.69 13.10
N LEU A 21 -6.19 -17.24 12.28
CA LEU A 21 -5.91 -16.75 10.93
C LEU A 21 -5.12 -15.42 10.95
N LEU A 22 -5.41 -14.54 11.91
CA LEU A 22 -4.64 -13.33 12.17
C LEU A 22 -3.21 -13.65 12.61
N GLU A 23 -3.02 -14.66 13.48
CA GLU A 23 -1.70 -15.11 13.93
C GLU A 23 -0.85 -15.68 12.79
N GLN A 24 -1.47 -16.35 11.81
CA GLN A 24 -0.78 -16.83 10.61
C GLN A 24 -0.23 -15.67 9.75
N GLY A 25 -0.90 -14.51 9.75
CA GLY A 25 -0.43 -13.27 9.11
C GLY A 25 -0.19 -13.33 7.59
N SER A 26 -0.63 -14.41 6.93
CA SER A 26 -0.50 -14.61 5.49
C SER A 26 -1.69 -13.99 4.76
N GLU A 27 -1.49 -13.56 3.51
CA GLU A 27 -2.55 -12.91 2.71
C GLU A 27 -3.82 -13.77 2.64
N GLU A 28 -3.66 -15.06 2.36
CA GLU A 28 -4.76 -16.02 2.28
C GLU A 28 -5.51 -16.13 3.61
N SER A 29 -4.79 -16.25 4.73
CA SER A 29 -5.37 -16.34 6.07
C SER A 29 -6.13 -15.07 6.46
N LEU A 30 -5.57 -13.90 6.15
CA LEU A 30 -6.20 -12.61 6.42
C LEU A 30 -7.48 -12.42 5.57
N ARG A 31 -7.48 -12.86 4.31
CA ARG A 31 -8.69 -12.87 3.49
C ARG A 31 -9.74 -13.84 4.02
N ASP A 32 -9.34 -15.04 4.46
CA ASP A 32 -10.26 -16.02 5.06
C ASP A 32 -10.88 -15.46 6.35
N ALA A 33 -10.09 -14.76 7.18
CA ALA A 33 -10.57 -14.10 8.39
C ALA A 33 -11.62 -13.02 8.10
N VAL A 34 -11.40 -12.20 7.07
CA VAL A 34 -12.37 -11.20 6.60
C VAL A 34 -13.60 -11.87 5.97
N ALA A 35 -13.45 -12.98 5.28
CA ALA A 35 -14.58 -13.73 4.73
C ALA A 35 -15.44 -14.37 5.85
N LEU A 36 -14.82 -14.86 6.92
CA LEU A 36 -15.51 -15.36 8.12
C LEU A 36 -16.29 -14.25 8.81
N VAL A 37 -15.66 -13.09 9.03
CA VAL A 37 -16.27 -11.95 9.72
C VAL A 37 -15.95 -10.64 9.00
N PRO A 38 -16.74 -10.25 7.98
CA PRO A 38 -16.44 -9.11 7.11
C PRO A 38 -16.53 -7.73 7.78
N GLY A 39 -17.06 -7.66 9.00
CA GLY A 39 -17.11 -6.45 9.82
C GLY A 39 -16.09 -6.42 10.96
N ASN A 40 -15.20 -7.41 11.06
CA ASN A 40 -14.19 -7.44 12.11
C ASN A 40 -13.07 -6.43 11.80
N GLU A 41 -12.93 -5.42 12.66
CA GLU A 41 -11.91 -4.38 12.49
C GLU A 41 -10.50 -4.97 12.45
N ASP A 42 -10.17 -5.93 13.32
CA ASP A 42 -8.83 -6.52 13.39
C ASP A 42 -8.47 -7.31 12.12
N ALA A 43 -9.40 -8.12 11.60
CA ALA A 43 -9.22 -8.88 10.37
C ALA A 43 -9.01 -7.95 9.16
N VAL A 44 -9.88 -6.95 9.01
CA VAL A 44 -9.83 -6.01 7.89
C VAL A 44 -8.62 -5.07 7.98
N CYS A 45 -8.29 -4.58 9.19
CA CYS A 45 -7.09 -3.75 9.39
C CYS A 45 -5.82 -4.54 9.09
N SER A 46 -5.71 -5.78 9.57
CA SER A 46 -4.52 -6.61 9.33
C SER A 46 -4.35 -6.93 7.85
N LEU A 47 -5.44 -7.25 7.15
CA LEU A 47 -5.43 -7.42 5.69
C LEU A 47 -5.02 -6.13 4.97
N ALA A 48 -5.60 -5.00 5.36
CA ALA A 48 -5.27 -3.70 4.77
C ALA A 48 -3.80 -3.32 4.98
N GLU A 49 -3.26 -3.50 6.19
CA GLU A 49 -1.83 -3.27 6.48
C GLU A 49 -0.92 -4.15 5.63
N PHE A 50 -1.30 -5.42 5.43
CA PHE A 50 -0.58 -6.33 4.54
C PHE A 50 -0.61 -5.82 3.09
N LEU A 51 -1.78 -5.48 2.57
CA LEU A 51 -1.98 -4.99 1.21
C LEU A 51 -1.22 -3.68 0.95
N VAL A 52 -1.23 -2.74 1.89
CA VAL A 52 -0.45 -1.49 1.77
C VAL A 52 1.04 -1.79 1.57
N ARG A 53 1.59 -2.76 2.30
CA ARG A 53 3.01 -3.13 2.18
C ARG A 53 3.34 -3.90 0.89
N THR A 54 2.40 -4.67 0.35
CA THR A 54 2.60 -5.46 -0.88
C THR A 54 2.21 -4.73 -2.17
N GLY A 55 1.77 -3.46 -2.07
CA GLY A 55 1.39 -2.62 -3.21
C GLY A 55 -0.10 -2.64 -3.56
N GLY A 56 -0.93 -3.35 -2.80
CA GLY A 56 -2.39 -3.39 -2.95
C GLY A 56 -3.12 -2.25 -2.22
N ALA A 57 -2.57 -1.03 -2.21
CA ALA A 57 -3.13 0.07 -1.42
C ALA A 57 -4.57 0.44 -1.83
N GLU A 58 -4.96 0.26 -3.10
CA GLU A 58 -6.32 0.56 -3.60
C GLU A 58 -7.36 -0.39 -3.03
N GLU A 59 -7.02 -1.68 -2.98
CA GLU A 59 -7.83 -2.69 -2.34
C GLU A 59 -7.94 -2.42 -0.83
N ALA A 60 -6.83 -2.05 -0.18
CA ALA A 60 -6.81 -1.69 1.23
C ALA A 60 -7.77 -0.53 1.56
N LEU A 61 -7.76 0.55 0.78
CA LEU A 61 -8.69 1.68 0.98
C LEU A 61 -10.15 1.28 0.79
N THR A 62 -10.44 0.43 -0.20
CA THR A 62 -11.80 -0.07 -0.46
C THR A 62 -12.34 -0.88 0.71
N LEU A 63 -11.49 -1.70 1.33
CA LEU A 63 -11.84 -2.47 2.52
C LEU A 63 -12.07 -1.56 3.74
N LEU A 64 -11.15 -0.62 3.97
CA LEU A 64 -11.22 0.32 5.10
C LEU A 64 -12.45 1.24 5.03
N ALA A 65 -12.92 1.60 3.83
CA ALA A 65 -14.11 2.43 3.64
C ALA A 65 -15.42 1.78 4.14
N ARG A 66 -15.41 0.46 4.39
CA ARG A 66 -16.57 -0.29 4.91
C ARG A 66 -16.60 -0.35 6.45
N LEU A 67 -15.48 -0.02 7.10
CA LEU A 67 -15.36 -0.01 8.54
C LEU A 67 -15.76 1.36 9.12
N PRO A 68 -16.12 1.41 10.42
CA PRO A 68 -16.21 2.68 11.13
C PRO A 68 -14.88 3.45 11.08
N GLU A 69 -14.93 4.77 10.95
CA GLU A 69 -13.74 5.64 10.94
C GLU A 69 -13.09 5.76 12.33
N THR A 70 -12.43 4.70 12.78
CA THR A 70 -11.63 4.70 14.01
C THR A 70 -10.25 5.32 13.77
N GLU A 71 -9.54 5.66 14.84
CA GLU A 71 -8.16 6.16 14.72
C GLU A 71 -7.21 5.17 14.04
N ARG A 72 -7.47 3.87 14.21
CA ARG A 72 -6.70 2.81 13.57
C ARG A 72 -6.97 2.79 12.06
N VAL A 73 -8.24 2.77 11.65
CA VAL A 73 -8.66 2.82 10.25
C VAL A 73 -8.11 4.07 9.55
N ARG A 74 -8.19 5.24 10.19
CA ARG A 74 -7.65 6.49 9.64
C ARG A 74 -6.13 6.43 9.43
N ARG A 75 -5.37 5.86 10.37
CA ARG A 75 -3.92 5.70 10.24
C ARG A 75 -3.54 4.79 9.07
N ILE A 76 -4.20 3.65 8.94
CA ILE A 76 -3.92 2.70 7.86
C ILE A 76 -4.34 3.30 6.51
N ALA A 77 -5.49 3.99 6.44
CA ALA A 77 -5.92 4.67 5.23
C ALA A 77 -4.95 5.80 4.82
N ALA A 78 -4.41 6.55 5.78
CA ALA A 78 -3.37 7.54 5.50
C ALA A 78 -2.08 6.89 4.99
N ALA A 79 -1.65 5.78 5.58
CA ALA A 79 -0.51 5.00 5.10
C ALA A 79 -0.73 4.44 3.69
N ALA A 80 -1.93 3.94 3.40
CA ALA A 80 -2.32 3.47 2.07
C ALA A 80 -2.26 4.60 1.03
N ARG A 81 -2.82 5.77 1.35
CA ARG A 81 -2.74 6.96 0.49
C ARG A 81 -1.30 7.41 0.26
N LEU A 82 -0.46 7.38 1.28
CA LEU A 82 0.96 7.70 1.15
C LEU A 82 1.72 6.66 0.31
N SER A 83 1.32 5.38 0.39
CA SER A 83 1.91 4.32 -0.41
C SER A 83 1.47 4.35 -1.88
N MET A 84 0.24 4.79 -2.17
CA MET A 84 -0.24 5.06 -3.54
C MET A 84 0.37 6.31 -4.14
N ASN A 85 0.70 7.25 -3.27
CA ASN A 85 1.28 8.52 -3.62
C ASN A 85 2.73 8.50 -3.12
N PRO A 86 3.60 7.60 -3.66
CA PRO A 86 5.01 7.85 -3.51
C PRO A 86 5.19 9.25 -4.07
N VAL A 87 5.88 10.09 -3.32
CA VAL A 87 6.26 11.39 -3.81
C VAL A 87 7.12 11.13 -5.07
N ASP A 88 6.45 11.23 -6.24
CA ASP A 88 6.92 11.35 -7.63
C ASP A 88 6.19 10.41 -8.60
N ASN A 89 5.18 10.95 -9.28
CA ASN A 89 4.86 10.53 -10.65
C ASN A 89 6.00 10.88 -11.64
N LEU A 90 7.06 11.53 -11.15
CA LEU A 90 8.22 11.96 -11.92
C LEU A 90 9.01 10.76 -12.47
N ASP A 91 8.99 9.60 -11.80
CA ASP A 91 9.65 8.38 -12.30
C ASP A 91 9.00 7.90 -13.62
N GLU A 92 7.66 7.91 -13.67
CA GLU A 92 6.88 7.56 -14.86
C GLU A 92 7.02 8.62 -15.96
N GLU A 93 6.97 9.91 -15.60
CA GLU A 93 7.16 11.03 -16.52
C GLU A 93 8.57 11.01 -17.13
N LEU A 94 9.62 10.84 -16.31
CA LEU A 94 11.00 10.70 -16.79
C LEU A 94 11.15 9.49 -17.73
N THR A 95 10.50 8.37 -17.41
CA THR A 95 10.54 7.17 -18.25
C THR A 95 9.86 7.41 -19.60
N ALA A 96 8.68 8.05 -19.61
CA ALA A 96 7.99 8.40 -20.85
C ALA A 96 8.77 9.42 -21.69
N LEU A 97 9.39 10.41 -21.04
CA LEU A 97 10.24 11.41 -21.69
C LEU A 97 11.52 10.78 -22.28
N LEU A 98 12.13 9.78 -21.62
CA LEU A 98 13.30 9.04 -22.11
C LEU A 98 13.08 8.33 -23.45
N GLU A 99 11.84 8.01 -23.81
CA GLU A 99 11.52 7.44 -25.12
C GLU A 99 11.57 8.49 -26.23
N ARG A 100 11.43 9.77 -25.87
CA ARG A 100 11.30 10.90 -26.81
C ARG A 100 12.53 11.81 -26.84
N VAL A 101 13.34 11.86 -25.79
CA VAL A 101 14.50 12.79 -25.65
C VAL A 101 15.54 12.74 -26.79
N LYS A 102 15.57 11.66 -27.56
CA LYS A 102 16.48 11.51 -28.72
C LYS A 102 16.04 12.39 -29.89
N ASP A 103 14.75 12.41 -30.19
CA ASP A 103 14.16 13.04 -31.36
C ASP A 103 13.37 14.32 -31.01
N ASP A 104 13.12 14.56 -29.72
CA ASP A 104 12.32 15.67 -29.19
C ASP A 104 13.13 16.49 -28.18
N GLU A 105 13.56 17.69 -28.60
CA GLU A 105 14.31 18.61 -27.73
C GLU A 105 13.46 19.20 -26.61
N THR A 106 12.14 19.30 -26.80
CA THR A 106 11.21 19.75 -25.75
C THR A 106 11.14 18.70 -24.65
N ALA A 107 11.02 17.42 -25.02
CA ALA A 107 11.03 16.32 -24.07
C ALA A 107 12.35 16.25 -23.29
N ARG A 108 13.49 16.56 -23.94
CA ARG A 108 14.79 16.65 -23.27
C ARG A 108 14.83 17.78 -22.25
N GLN A 109 14.25 18.93 -22.57
CA GLN A 109 14.21 20.08 -21.67
C GLN A 109 13.32 19.81 -20.45
N GLU A 110 12.14 19.23 -20.65
CA GLU A 110 11.22 18.81 -19.57
C GLU A 110 11.87 17.77 -18.66
N TYR A 111 12.57 16.79 -19.24
CA TYR A 111 13.32 15.78 -18.48
C TYR A 111 14.38 16.41 -17.56
N LEU A 112 15.09 17.42 -18.05
CA LEU A 112 16.10 18.13 -17.26
C LEU A 112 15.48 19.01 -16.17
N ASP A 113 14.30 19.58 -16.42
CA ASP A 113 13.56 20.39 -15.45
C ASP A 113 13.08 19.54 -14.26
N ILE A 114 12.54 18.35 -14.55
CA ILE A 114 12.14 17.38 -13.54
C ILE A 114 13.34 16.97 -12.66
N LEU A 115 14.50 16.71 -13.28
CA LEU A 115 15.74 16.39 -12.54
C LEU A 115 16.26 17.56 -11.70
N GLN A 116 15.99 18.80 -12.08
CA GLN A 116 16.33 19.97 -11.27
C GLN A 116 15.37 20.10 -10.08
N THR A 117 14.09 19.83 -10.29
CA THR A 117 13.06 19.84 -9.24
C THR A 117 13.33 18.78 -8.17
N MET A 118 13.78 17.58 -8.55
CA MET A 118 14.20 16.53 -7.60
C MET A 118 15.44 16.92 -6.78
N GLY A 119 16.30 17.78 -7.33
CA GLY A 119 17.56 18.16 -6.70
C GLY A 119 18.63 17.07 -6.77
N ALA A 120 19.87 17.46 -6.47
CA ALA A 120 21.04 16.57 -6.57
C ALA A 120 21.18 15.59 -5.39
N GLU A 121 20.43 15.81 -4.31
CA GLU A 121 20.44 14.97 -3.11
C GLU A 121 19.48 13.77 -3.21
N ASP A 122 18.58 13.78 -4.21
CA ASP A 122 17.70 12.65 -4.47
C ASP A 122 18.48 11.50 -5.14
N PRO A 123 18.45 10.28 -4.58
CA PRO A 123 19.19 9.14 -5.12
C PRO A 123 18.73 8.70 -6.52
N ARG A 124 17.49 9.05 -6.93
CA ARG A 124 16.93 8.73 -8.25
C ARG A 124 17.49 9.63 -9.34
N THR A 125 17.82 10.89 -9.03
CA THR A 125 18.41 11.86 -9.97
C THR A 125 19.68 11.29 -10.63
N ALA A 126 20.54 10.61 -9.86
CA ALA A 126 21.77 10.00 -10.39
C ALA A 126 21.48 8.88 -11.40
N LYS A 127 20.47 8.03 -11.12
CA LYS A 127 20.03 6.95 -12.01
C LYS A 127 19.51 7.52 -13.33
N TYR A 128 18.66 8.53 -13.28
CA TYR A 128 18.03 9.12 -14.48
C TYR A 128 19.00 9.93 -15.34
N ARG A 129 19.97 10.64 -14.75
CA ARG A 129 21.04 11.30 -15.53
C ARG A 129 21.86 10.30 -16.34
N LYS A 130 22.18 9.14 -15.75
CA LYS A 130 22.90 8.07 -16.44
C LYS A 130 22.10 7.51 -17.62
N GLN A 131 20.79 7.31 -17.45
CA GLN A 131 19.91 6.83 -18.51
C GLN A 131 19.81 7.84 -19.68
N LEU A 132 19.73 9.14 -19.38
CA LEU A 132 19.71 10.19 -20.40
C LEU A 132 20.96 10.14 -21.29
N THR A 133 22.15 10.09 -20.69
CA THR A 133 23.40 10.00 -21.44
C THR A 133 23.46 8.75 -22.31
N ALA A 134 23.02 7.60 -21.80
CA ALA A 134 22.99 6.34 -22.55
C ALA A 134 21.98 6.33 -23.72
N ARG A 135 21.00 7.26 -23.72
CA ARG A 135 20.02 7.40 -24.80
C ARG A 135 20.48 8.37 -25.89
N LEU A 136 21.32 9.34 -25.52
CA LEU A 136 21.81 10.42 -26.38
C LEU A 136 23.12 10.08 -27.12
N PHE A 137 23.91 9.15 -26.57
CA PHE A 137 25.18 8.67 -27.13
C PHE A 137 25.10 7.18 -27.45
#